data_AF-A0A5N7APN7-F1
#
_entry.id   AF-A0A5N7APN7-F1
#
_cell.length_a   1.000
_cell.length_b   1.000
_cell.length_c   1.000
_cell.angle_alpha   90.00
_cell.angle_beta   90.00
_cell.angle_gamma   90.00
#
_symmetry.space_group_name_H-M   'P 1'
#
loop_
_entity.id
_entity.type
_entity.pdbx_description
1 polymer ?
#
loop_
_entity_poly.entity_id
_entity_poly.type
_entity_poly.pdbx_seq_one_letter_code
_entity_poly.pdbx_strand_id
1 'polypeptide(L)'
;MCTHRSRLPGRSGRAKKCTRLWSSEEIATAVYFSSRYICSISVSYMMHRRGYRRTPSAIEKKVQRIIDNAPSLRPSQLQWDVDAVDHWLDGLLEGPEAVRRHIKFSSQDAEIVALHQSIDDTLDKFKYLEHRWHTLMGSHFSFTFHKENYEPKNWAEIYDSESLNGRW
;
A
#
# COMPACT_ATOMS: atom_id res chain seq x y z
N MET A 1 8.19 -57.33 30.25
CA MET A 1 8.33 -56.72 28.92
C MET A 1 7.23 -55.67 28.74
N CYS A 2 7.63 -54.41 28.47
CA CYS A 2 6.93 -53.31 27.77
C CYS A 2 5.49 -52.93 28.19
N THR A 3 5.04 -51.68 28.34
CA THR A 3 5.58 -50.31 28.47
C THR A 3 4.38 -49.41 28.73
N HIS A 4 4.56 -48.40 29.59
CA HIS A 4 3.68 -47.24 29.76
C HIS A 4 3.29 -46.59 28.41
N ARG A 5 2.05 -46.12 28.26
CA ARG A 5 1.76 -44.97 27.37
C ARG A 5 0.53 -44.18 27.79
N SER A 6 0.75 -43.23 28.69
CA SER A 6 -0.13 -42.09 28.94
C SER A 6 -0.22 -41.25 27.65
N ARG A 7 -1.42 -41.05 27.11
CA ARG A 7 -1.66 -40.06 26.04
C ARG A 7 -2.13 -38.76 26.67
N LEU A 8 -1.26 -37.75 26.63
CA LEU A 8 -1.55 -36.37 27.00
C LEU A 8 -2.59 -35.76 26.04
N PRO A 9 -3.47 -34.86 26.50
CA PRO A 9 -4.31 -34.08 25.62
C PRO A 9 -3.48 -33.06 24.84
N GLY A 10 -3.64 -33.07 23.52
CA GLY A 10 -3.03 -32.12 22.60
C GLY A 10 -3.48 -30.69 22.93
N ARG A 11 -2.59 -29.93 23.56
CA ARG A 11 -2.68 -28.47 23.60
C ARG A 11 -2.40 -27.96 22.19
N SER A 12 -3.46 -27.68 21.44
CA SER A 12 -3.42 -26.77 20.29
C SER A 12 -2.99 -25.40 20.81
N GLY A 13 -1.67 -25.16 20.82
CA GLY A 13 -1.12 -23.84 21.01
C GLY A 13 -1.52 -23.01 19.80
N ARG A 14 -2.62 -22.24 19.91
CA ARG A 14 -2.84 -21.08 19.04
C ARG A 14 -1.58 -20.24 19.14
N ALA A 15 -0.75 -20.27 18.08
CA ALA A 15 0.39 -19.38 17.97
C ALA A 15 -0.13 -17.97 18.24
N LYS A 16 0.32 -17.38 19.35
CA LYS A 16 0.01 -15.98 19.67
C LYS A 16 0.52 -15.18 18.47
N LYS A 17 -0.38 -14.64 17.66
CA LYS A 17 -0.03 -13.70 16.58
C LYS A 17 0.71 -12.55 17.27
N CYS A 18 2.04 -12.58 17.20
CA CYS A 18 2.85 -11.43 17.55
C CYS A 18 2.59 -10.38 16.49
N THR A 19 1.58 -9.54 16.70
CA THR A 19 1.34 -8.38 15.86
C THR A 19 2.52 -7.44 16.04
N ARG A 20 3.45 -7.45 15.08
CA ARG A 20 4.52 -6.46 15.01
C ARG A 20 3.90 -5.07 15.17
N LEU A 21 4.38 -4.31 16.14
CA LEU A 21 3.93 -2.94 16.40
C LEU A 21 4.12 -2.10 15.14
N TRP A 22 3.19 -1.17 14.90
CA TRP A 22 3.29 -0.25 13.76
C TRP A 22 4.26 0.88 14.12
N SER A 23 5.26 1.13 13.28
CA SER A 23 6.09 2.32 13.42
C SER A 23 5.35 3.55 12.88
N SER A 24 5.76 4.75 13.30
CA SER A 24 5.21 6.00 12.77
C SER A 24 5.38 6.09 11.25
N GLU A 25 6.50 5.59 10.71
CA GLU A 25 6.76 5.56 9.26
C GLU A 25 5.80 4.64 8.49
N GLU A 26 5.52 3.45 9.05
CA GLU A 26 4.54 2.53 8.46
C GLU A 26 3.14 3.15 8.43
N ILE A 27 2.78 3.83 9.52
CA ILE A 27 1.51 4.53 9.65
C ILE A 27 1.43 5.67 8.62
N ALA A 28 2.47 6.50 8.54
CA ALA A 28 2.55 7.60 7.60
C ALA A 28 2.41 7.13 6.16
N THR A 29 3.15 6.07 5.81
CA THR A 29 3.09 5.42 4.48
C THR A 29 1.67 4.95 4.17
N ALA A 30 1.05 4.21 5.09
CA ALA A 30 -0.29 3.66 4.90
C ALA A 30 -1.34 4.75 4.71
N VAL A 31 -1.35 5.77 5.57
CA VAL A 31 -2.34 6.86 5.52
C VAL A 31 -2.13 7.73 4.28
N TYR A 32 -0.89 8.12 3.97
CA TYR A 32 -0.61 9.01 2.84
C TYR A 32 -1.03 8.40 1.51
N PHE A 33 -0.65 7.15 1.24
CA PHE A 33 -0.99 6.54 -0.05
C PHE A 33 -2.49 6.22 -0.12
N SER A 34 -3.10 5.84 1.01
CA SER A 34 -4.56 5.66 1.06
C SER A 34 -5.31 6.97 0.81
N SER A 35 -4.79 8.11 1.27
CA SER A 35 -5.41 9.43 1.01
C SER A 35 -5.24 9.90 -0.43
N ARG A 36 -4.24 9.38 -1.16
CA ARG A 36 -4.11 9.54 -2.63
C ARG A 36 -4.86 8.48 -3.42
N TYR A 37 -5.82 7.79 -2.79
CA TYR A 37 -6.66 6.79 -3.41
C TYR A 37 -5.90 5.58 -4.00
N ILE A 38 -4.68 5.33 -3.52
CA ILE A 38 -3.96 4.10 -3.88
C ILE A 38 -4.58 2.94 -3.11
N CYS A 39 -4.92 1.86 -3.83
CA CYS A 39 -5.60 0.73 -3.23
C CYS A 39 -4.71 -0.01 -2.20
N SER A 40 -5.34 -0.63 -1.19
CA SER A 40 -4.65 -1.31 -0.10
C SER A 40 -3.71 -2.42 -0.56
N ILE A 41 -3.98 -3.04 -1.72
CA ILE A 41 -3.13 -4.03 -2.38
C ILE A 41 -1.82 -3.38 -2.82
N SER A 42 -1.88 -2.29 -3.60
CA SER A 42 -0.69 -1.55 -4.05
C SER A 42 0.11 -1.01 -2.85
N VAL A 43 -0.56 -0.44 -1.84
CA VAL A 43 0.11 0.02 -0.61
C VAL A 43 0.82 -1.13 0.10
N SER A 44 0.21 -2.32 0.16
CA SER A 44 0.83 -3.51 0.76
C SER A 44 2.14 -3.90 0.05
N TYR A 45 2.16 -3.88 -1.28
CA TYR A 45 3.37 -4.18 -2.06
C TYR A 45 4.44 -3.09 -1.89
N MET A 46 4.05 -1.81 -1.92
CA MET A 46 4.97 -0.70 -1.67
C MET A 46 5.59 -0.77 -0.28
N MET A 47 4.80 -1.07 0.75
CA MET A 47 5.30 -1.29 2.11
C MET A 47 6.25 -2.47 2.18
N HIS A 48 5.93 -3.58 1.50
CA HIS A 48 6.80 -4.77 1.47
C HIS A 48 8.20 -4.44 0.94
N ARG A 49 8.28 -3.67 -0.15
CA ARG A 49 9.55 -3.23 -0.73
C ARG A 49 10.38 -2.35 0.21
N ARG A 50 9.71 -1.60 1.08
CA ARG A 50 10.35 -0.76 2.11
C ARG A 50 10.72 -1.55 3.37
N GLY A 51 10.56 -2.87 3.37
CA GLY A 51 10.88 -3.76 4.50
C GLY A 51 9.72 -4.00 5.48
N TYR A 52 8.53 -3.50 5.16
CA TYR A 52 7.35 -3.59 6.02
C TYR A 52 6.37 -4.66 5.54
N ARG A 53 6.19 -5.71 6.34
CA ARG A 53 5.27 -6.82 6.01
C ARG A 53 3.89 -6.58 6.63
N ARG A 54 3.02 -5.90 5.88
CA ARG A 54 1.61 -5.68 6.23
C ARG A 54 0.73 -6.30 5.14
N THR A 55 -0.40 -6.87 5.50
CA THR A 55 -1.39 -7.36 4.53
C THR A 55 -2.36 -6.22 4.15
N PRO A 56 -3.02 -6.27 2.98
CA PRO A 56 -3.99 -5.25 2.58
C PRO A 56 -5.08 -5.02 3.63
N SER A 57 -5.67 -6.09 4.17
CA SER A 57 -6.68 -6.00 5.24
C SER A 57 -6.13 -5.38 6.54
N ALA A 58 -4.85 -5.61 6.86
CA ALA A 58 -4.24 -4.98 8.03
C ALA A 58 -4.05 -3.47 7.84
N ILE A 59 -3.72 -3.06 6.61
CA ILE A 59 -3.61 -1.64 6.22
C ILE A 59 -4.98 -0.98 6.31
N GLU A 60 -6.01 -1.54 5.67
CA GLU A 60 -7.38 -1.00 5.73
C GLU A 60 -7.87 -0.83 7.15
N LYS A 61 -7.72 -1.86 7.99
CA LYS A 61 -8.12 -1.79 9.40
C LYS A 61 -7.33 -0.74 10.18
N LYS A 62 -6.04 -0.57 9.87
CA LYS A 62 -5.20 0.42 10.54
C LYS A 62 -5.60 1.83 10.13
N VAL A 63 -5.81 2.07 8.84
CA VAL A 63 -6.26 3.35 8.29
C VAL A 63 -7.65 3.71 8.81
N GLN A 64 -8.58 2.76 8.85
CA GLN A 64 -9.92 2.99 9.39
C GLN A 64 -9.85 3.41 10.87
N ARG A 65 -9.06 2.74 11.70
CA ARG A 65 -8.87 3.14 13.11
C ARG A 65 -8.28 4.54 13.26
N ILE A 66 -7.44 4.98 12.33
CA ILE A 66 -6.89 6.34 12.36
C ILE A 66 -7.98 7.35 12.01
N ILE A 67 -8.80 7.07 11.01
CA ILE A 67 -9.96 7.89 10.65
C ILE A 67 -10.95 7.97 11.82
N ASP A 68 -11.22 6.84 12.49
CA ASP A 68 -12.14 6.80 13.63
C ASP A 68 -11.64 7.70 14.79
N ASN A 69 -10.32 7.82 14.96
CA ASN A 69 -9.69 8.67 15.97
C ASN A 69 -9.49 10.13 15.52
N ALA A 70 -9.44 10.38 14.21
CA ALA A 70 -9.26 11.70 13.61
C ALA A 70 -10.20 11.86 12.41
N PRO A 71 -11.51 12.08 12.63
CA PRO A 71 -12.50 12.12 11.54
C PRO A 71 -12.26 13.24 10.53
N SER A 72 -11.55 14.30 10.93
CA SER A 72 -11.17 15.42 10.06
C SER A 72 -10.31 15.00 8.86
N LEU A 73 -9.59 13.86 8.95
CA LEU A 73 -8.78 13.35 7.85
C LEU A 73 -9.62 12.84 6.68
N ARG A 74 -10.83 12.36 6.95
CA ARG A 74 -11.76 11.84 5.94
C ARG A 74 -13.19 12.23 6.33
N PRO A 75 -13.60 13.48 6.04
CA PRO A 75 -14.89 14.03 6.45
C PRO A 75 -16.09 13.26 5.89
N SER A 76 -15.91 12.57 4.75
CA SER A 76 -16.92 11.68 4.19
C SER A 76 -16.30 10.36 3.75
N GLN A 77 -17.12 9.31 3.64
CA GLN A 77 -16.63 7.97 3.26
C GLN A 77 -15.89 7.93 1.92
N LEU A 78 -16.09 8.89 1.03
CA LEU A 78 -15.43 8.91 -0.29
C LEU A 78 -14.41 10.03 -0.44
N GLN A 79 -14.28 10.91 0.55
CA GLN A 79 -13.49 12.13 0.43
C GLN A 79 -12.45 12.24 1.53
N TRP A 80 -11.19 12.14 1.13
CA TRP A 80 -10.06 12.50 1.98
C TRP A 80 -9.88 14.01 1.98
N ASP A 81 -9.62 14.57 3.16
CA ASP A 81 -9.06 15.91 3.28
C ASP A 81 -7.54 15.77 3.22
N VAL A 82 -6.98 15.94 2.02
CA VAL A 82 -5.55 15.76 1.77
C VAL A 82 -4.72 16.79 2.54
N ASP A 83 -5.23 18.01 2.74
CA ASP A 83 -4.53 19.06 3.47
C ASP A 83 -4.48 18.75 4.98
N ALA A 84 -5.59 18.25 5.54
CA ALA A 84 -5.63 17.76 6.90
C ALA A 84 -4.70 16.55 7.10
N VAL A 85 -4.63 15.64 6.11
CA VAL A 85 -3.70 14.50 6.14
C VAL A 85 -2.25 14.96 6.12
N ASP A 86 -1.88 15.87 5.22
CA ASP A 86 -0.49 16.33 5.13
C ASP A 86 -0.06 17.05 6.43
N HIS A 87 -0.91 17.91 7.01
CA HIS A 87 -0.65 18.52 8.32
C HIS A 87 -0.56 17.49 9.45
N TRP A 88 -1.41 16.46 9.43
CA TRP A 88 -1.37 15.39 10.43
C TRP A 88 -0.08 14.57 10.33
N LEU A 89 0.42 14.33 9.11
CA LEU A 89 1.68 13.63 8.87
C LEU A 89 2.88 14.43 9.35
N ASP A 90 2.87 15.76 9.18
CA ASP A 90 3.92 16.64 9.71
C ASP A 90 4.05 16.51 11.23
N GLY A 91 2.91 16.45 11.94
CA GLY A 91 2.88 16.20 13.38
C GLY A 91 3.34 14.79 13.77
N LEU A 92 3.07 13.78 12.94
CA LEU A 92 3.42 12.38 13.20
C LEU A 92 4.93 12.09 13.02
N LEU A 93 5.58 12.76 12.07
CA LEU A 93 6.96 12.49 11.68
C LEU A 93 7.95 13.58 12.12
N GLU A 94 7.56 14.48 13.03
CA GLU A 94 8.41 15.58 13.52
C GLU A 94 8.84 16.56 12.41
N GLY A 95 7.96 16.79 11.43
CA GLY A 95 8.08 17.87 10.44
C GLY A 95 8.15 17.42 8.96
N PRO A 96 8.01 18.38 8.04
CA PRO A 96 7.78 18.12 6.61
C PRO A 96 8.95 17.45 5.89
N GLU A 97 10.19 17.66 6.36
CA GLU A 97 11.37 17.02 5.77
C GLU A 97 11.47 15.53 6.12
N ALA A 98 10.92 15.10 7.27
CA ALA A 98 10.79 13.69 7.59
C ALA A 98 9.71 13.04 6.73
N VAL A 99 8.55 13.70 6.59
CA VAL A 99 7.47 13.27 5.68
C VAL A 99 8.01 13.05 4.27
N ARG A 100 8.75 14.01 3.70
CA ARG A 100 9.31 13.89 2.35
C ARG A 100 10.28 12.72 2.20
N ARG A 101 11.09 12.42 3.22
CA ARG A 101 12.04 11.30 3.19
C ARG A 101 11.33 9.94 3.23
N HIS A 102 10.30 9.78 4.05
CA HIS A 102 9.60 8.50 4.21
C HIS A 102 8.55 8.24 3.12
N ILE A 103 8.00 9.30 2.54
CA ILE A 103 6.93 9.25 1.55
C ILE A 103 7.44 9.61 0.16
N LYS A 104 8.68 9.20 -0.14
CA LYS A 104 9.20 9.27 -1.50
C LYS A 104 8.43 8.27 -2.37
N PHE A 105 7.88 8.73 -3.48
CA PHE A 105 7.26 7.89 -4.51
C PHE A 105 8.27 7.61 -5.62
N SER A 106 8.56 6.34 -5.89
CA SER A 106 9.54 5.91 -6.90
C SER A 106 8.86 5.45 -8.20
N SER A 107 9.61 5.37 -9.30
CA SER A 107 9.10 4.79 -10.57
C SER A 107 8.59 3.35 -10.38
N GLN A 108 9.27 2.57 -9.56
CA GLN A 108 8.86 1.20 -9.23
C GLN A 108 7.57 1.17 -8.38
N ASP A 109 7.32 2.20 -7.57
CA ASP A 109 6.04 2.34 -6.88
C ASP A 109 4.92 2.64 -7.89
N ALA A 110 5.20 3.44 -8.92
CA ALA A 110 4.27 3.69 -10.02
C ALA A 110 3.92 2.42 -10.80
N GLU A 111 4.91 1.55 -11.07
CA GLU A 111 4.69 0.24 -11.69
C GLU A 111 3.77 -0.64 -10.84
N ILE A 112 3.99 -0.70 -9.52
CA ILE A 112 3.14 -1.46 -8.59
C ILE A 112 1.70 -0.94 -8.62
N VAL A 113 1.54 0.39 -8.59
CA VAL A 113 0.22 1.00 -8.67
C VAL A 113 -0.44 0.62 -10.00
N ALA A 114 0.26 0.80 -11.13
CA ALA A 114 -0.28 0.47 -12.45
C ALA A 114 -0.69 -1.01 -12.59
N LEU A 115 0.05 -1.94 -11.97
CA LEU A 115 -0.22 -3.38 -12.03
C LEU A 115 -1.44 -3.81 -11.20
N HIS A 116 -1.67 -3.17 -10.06
CA HIS A 116 -2.65 -3.63 -9.05
C HIS A 116 -3.87 -2.73 -8.91
N GLN A 117 -3.86 -1.57 -9.54
CA GLN A 117 -4.94 -0.59 -9.50
C GLN A 117 -5.79 -0.73 -10.77
N SER A 118 -7.09 -0.99 -10.62
CA SER A 118 -8.02 -0.99 -11.75
C SER A 118 -8.05 0.40 -12.40
N ILE A 119 -7.86 0.46 -13.72
CA ILE A 119 -7.82 1.72 -14.48
C ILE A 119 -9.14 2.50 -14.32
N ASP A 120 -10.27 1.81 -14.32
CA ASP A 120 -11.60 2.43 -14.24
C ASP A 120 -11.85 3.09 -12.87
N ASP A 121 -11.49 2.43 -11.76
CA ASP A 121 -11.60 2.98 -10.40
C ASP A 121 -10.65 4.16 -10.14
N THR A 122 -9.66 4.31 -11.01
CA THR A 122 -8.55 5.25 -10.90
C THR A 122 -8.85 6.52 -11.68
N LEU A 123 -9.38 6.41 -12.90
CA LEU A 123 -9.72 7.54 -13.75
C LEU A 123 -10.73 8.49 -13.11
N ASP A 124 -11.75 7.98 -12.42
CA ASP A 124 -12.73 8.83 -11.73
C ASP A 124 -12.15 9.58 -10.53
N LYS A 125 -11.15 9.00 -9.86
CA LYS A 125 -10.48 9.61 -8.70
C LYS A 125 -9.35 10.56 -9.11
N PHE A 126 -8.70 10.32 -10.23
CA PHE A 126 -7.61 11.15 -10.75
C PHE A 126 -8.07 12.48 -11.36
N LYS A 127 -9.27 12.54 -11.98
CA LYS A 127 -9.86 13.81 -12.47
C LYS A 127 -9.95 14.88 -11.39
N TYR A 128 -10.14 14.48 -10.13
CA TYR A 128 -10.18 15.38 -8.98
C TYR A 128 -8.78 15.86 -8.55
N LEU A 129 -7.76 14.99 -8.62
CA LEU A 129 -6.38 15.31 -8.25
C LEU A 129 -5.66 16.15 -9.33
N GLU A 130 -5.99 15.94 -10.60
CA GLU A 130 -5.41 16.68 -11.75
C GLU A 130 -5.70 18.19 -11.64
N HIS A 131 -6.92 18.57 -11.27
CA HIS A 131 -7.28 19.98 -11.02
C HIS A 131 -6.41 20.62 -9.93
N ARG A 132 -6.05 19.87 -8.88
CA ARG A 132 -5.23 20.36 -7.77
C ARG A 132 -3.74 20.40 -8.11
N TRP A 133 -3.24 19.44 -8.89
CA TRP A 133 -1.85 19.44 -9.37
C TRP A 133 -1.58 20.60 -10.33
N HIS A 134 -2.53 20.96 -11.19
CA HIS A 134 -2.44 22.15 -12.03
C HIS A 134 -2.27 23.44 -11.21
N THR A 135 -2.98 23.55 -10.08
CA THR A 135 -2.91 24.71 -9.18
C THR A 135 -1.58 24.80 -8.42
N LEU A 136 -0.93 23.67 -8.11
CA LEU A 136 0.28 23.63 -7.29
C LEU A 136 1.59 23.62 -8.10
N MET A 137 1.60 23.02 -9.30
CA MET A 137 2.82 22.79 -10.09
C MET A 137 2.94 23.70 -11.33
N GLY A 138 1.91 24.50 -11.63
CA GLY A 138 1.86 25.32 -12.84
C GLY A 138 1.53 24.50 -14.11
N SER A 139 0.94 25.16 -15.11
CA SER A 139 0.27 24.57 -16.29
C SER A 139 1.12 23.74 -17.26
N HIS A 140 2.33 23.31 -16.89
CA HIS A 140 3.23 22.57 -17.79
C HIS A 140 3.15 21.03 -17.66
N PHE A 141 2.34 20.50 -16.74
CA PHE A 141 2.18 19.06 -16.58
C PHE A 141 0.82 18.61 -17.12
N SER A 142 0.84 17.90 -18.24
CA SER A 142 -0.33 17.27 -18.87
C SER A 142 -0.11 15.76 -18.87
N PHE A 143 -1.08 15.00 -18.35
CA PHE A 143 -1.02 13.54 -18.37
C PHE A 143 -1.83 13.02 -19.56
N THR A 144 -1.17 12.74 -20.69
CA THR A 144 -1.81 12.02 -21.79
C THR A 144 -1.82 10.53 -21.47
N PHE A 145 -2.96 10.00 -21.03
CA PHE A 145 -3.17 8.56 -20.94
C PHE A 145 -3.22 7.97 -22.37
N HIS A 146 -2.12 7.35 -22.80
CA HIS A 146 -2.17 6.44 -23.93
C HIS A 146 -2.79 5.12 -23.46
N LYS A 147 -4.02 4.86 -23.91
CA LYS A 147 -4.66 3.56 -23.77
C LYS A 147 -3.97 2.58 -24.73
N GLU A 148 -2.80 2.08 -24.36
CA GLU A 148 -2.26 0.90 -25.03
C GLU A 148 -3.12 -0.30 -24.62
N ASN A 149 -3.63 -1.01 -25.63
CA ASN A 149 -4.37 -2.25 -25.45
C ASN A 149 -3.43 -3.30 -24.82
N TYR A 150 -3.44 -3.39 -23.50
CA TYR A 150 -2.66 -4.36 -22.77
C TYR A 150 -3.37 -5.72 -22.86
N GLU A 151 -2.98 -6.54 -23.84
CA GLU A 151 -3.23 -7.98 -23.82
C GLU A 151 -2.47 -8.57 -22.61
N PRO A 152 -3.15 -9.20 -21.63
CA PRO A 152 -2.47 -9.76 -20.48
C PRO A 152 -1.61 -10.94 -20.92
N LYS A 153 -0.29 -10.74 -21.00
CA LYS A 153 0.66 -11.85 -21.15
C LYS A 153 0.49 -12.79 -19.96
N ASN A 154 0.16 -14.04 -20.26
CA ASN A 154 0.05 -15.13 -19.30
C ASN A 154 1.43 -15.40 -18.70
N TRP A 155 1.69 -14.88 -17.51
CA TRP A 155 2.97 -15.03 -16.80
C TRP A 155 3.28 -16.48 -16.37
N ALA A 156 2.40 -17.45 -16.64
CA ALA A 156 2.63 -18.86 -16.35
C ALA A 156 3.66 -19.55 -17.26
N GLU A 157 4.04 -18.96 -18.40
CA GLU A 157 4.97 -19.60 -19.36
C GLU A 157 6.45 -19.17 -19.20
N ILE A 158 6.73 -18.15 -18.38
CA ILE A 158 8.10 -17.60 -18.27
C ILE A 158 8.96 -18.39 -17.26
N TYR A 159 8.36 -19.21 -16.39
CA TYR A 159 9.12 -20.00 -15.40
C TYR A 159 9.57 -21.40 -15.86
N ASP A 160 9.12 -21.89 -17.03
CA ASP A 160 9.51 -23.22 -17.54
C ASP A 160 10.58 -23.18 -18.65
N SER A 161 10.98 -22.00 -19.12
CA SER A 161 11.95 -21.87 -20.23
C SER A 161 13.40 -21.56 -19.79
N GLU A 162 13.65 -21.24 -18.51
CA GLU A 162 15.01 -20.96 -18.01
C GLU A 162 15.71 -22.16 -17.33
N SER A 163 15.09 -23.35 -17.27
CA SER A 163 15.65 -24.54 -16.59
C SER A 163 16.40 -25.54 -17.50
N LEU A 164 16.56 -25.28 -18.80
CA LEU A 164 17.18 -26.25 -19.74
C LEU A 164 18.35 -25.71 -20.58
N ASN A 165 19.07 -24.69 -20.10
CA ASN A 165 20.34 -24.25 -20.72
C ASN A 165 21.50 -24.13 -19.72
N GLY A 166 21.53 -24.99 -18.70
CA GLY A 166 22.64 -25.15 -17.76
C GLY A 166 23.38 -26.47 -17.98
N ARG A 167 24.31 -26.47 -18.94
CA ARG A 167 25.25 -27.56 -19.24
C ARG A 167 26.30 -27.68 -18.12
N TRP A 168 26.34 -28.82 -17.40
CA TRP A 168 27.54 -29.53 -16.90
C TRP A 168 27.17 -30.99 -16.64
#